data_AF-A0A3S8X7M8-F1
#
_entry.id   AF-A0A3S8X7M8-F1
#
_cell.length_a   1.000
_cell.length_b   1.000
_cell.length_c   1.000
_cell.angle_alpha   90.00
_cell.angle_beta   90.00
_cell.angle_gamma   90.00
#
_symmetry.space_group_name_H-M   'P 1'
#
loop_
_entity.id
_entity.type
_entity.pdbx_description
1 polymer ?
#
loop_
_entity_poly.entity_id
_entity_poly.type
_entity_poly.pdbx_seq_one_letter_code
_entity_poly.pdbx_strand_id
1 'polypeptide(L)'
;LLQYQVEELDEFALQDGEYQSIEIEHKKLANGTQIAEQAQALLERLQDSPDFNLDQHLNQAVSQADGLSTLDPELQSISGMLNEALIQVQESSNELQHYISQLEFNPELFQEIEQRMSTALQLSRKHQVTPQLLFSHHQQLKSELDDLSSNEQQLEVLQSEISLCYEDYARKATKLHKSRQRYAKELNTLVTQSIQTLNMPKGKFFIEVNHQ
;
A
#
# COMPACT_ATOMS: atom_id res chain seq x y z
N LEU A 1 12.34 -10.53 0.00
CA LEU A 1 11.53 -9.76 0.97
C LEU A 1 11.06 -8.44 0.34
N LEU A 2 11.99 -7.61 -0.15
CA LEU A 2 11.67 -6.36 -0.85
C LEU A 2 10.73 -6.54 -2.04
N GLN A 3 11.00 -7.52 -2.91
CA GLN A 3 10.14 -7.84 -4.07
C GLN A 3 8.69 -8.11 -3.67
N TYR A 4 8.46 -8.92 -2.64
CA TYR A 4 7.13 -9.22 -2.13
C TYR A 4 6.42 -7.98 -1.56
N GLN A 5 7.17 -7.05 -0.93
CA GLN A 5 6.62 -5.78 -0.44
C GLN A 5 6.22 -4.85 -1.60
N VAL A 6 6.98 -4.83 -2.69
CA VAL A 6 6.64 -4.06 -3.90
C VAL A 6 5.43 -4.68 -4.60
N GLU A 7 5.41 -6.00 -4.80
CA GLU A 7 4.29 -6.71 -5.45
C GLU A 7 2.96 -6.48 -4.72
N GLU A 8 2.94 -6.54 -3.38
CA GLU A 8 1.74 -6.27 -2.59
C GLU A 8 1.24 -4.82 -2.74
N LEU A 9 2.13 -3.84 -2.81
CA LEU A 9 1.77 -2.43 -3.00
C LEU A 9 1.40 -2.11 -4.46
N ASP A 10 1.99 -2.81 -5.43
CA ASP A 10 1.63 -2.77 -6.84
C ASP A 10 0.22 -3.36 -7.06
N GLU A 11 -0.16 -4.43 -6.35
CA GLU A 11 -1.52 -5.00 -6.39
C GLU A 11 -2.58 -4.02 -5.86
N PHE A 12 -2.27 -3.29 -4.77
CA PHE A 12 -3.18 -2.27 -4.23
C PHE A 12 -3.26 -1.02 -5.10
N ALA A 13 -2.18 -0.69 -5.82
CA ALA A 13 -2.10 0.36 -6.83
C ALA A 13 -2.59 1.74 -6.34
N LEU A 14 -2.29 2.10 -5.09
CA LEU A 14 -2.63 3.41 -4.53
C LEU A 14 -1.95 4.53 -5.34
N GLN A 15 -2.71 5.55 -5.72
CA GLN A 15 -2.21 6.72 -6.44
C GLN A 15 -1.75 7.82 -5.47
N ASP A 16 -0.98 8.78 -6.01
CA ASP A 16 -0.57 9.96 -5.25
C ASP A 16 -1.78 10.79 -4.82
N GLY A 17 -1.84 11.12 -3.53
CA GLY A 17 -2.94 11.87 -2.94
C GLY A 17 -4.30 11.16 -2.90
N GLU A 18 -4.38 9.89 -3.34
CA GLU A 18 -5.65 9.16 -3.41
C GLU A 18 -6.24 8.93 -2.02
N TYR A 19 -5.42 8.53 -1.05
CA TYR A 19 -5.86 8.28 0.32
C TYR A 19 -6.55 9.50 0.95
N GLN A 20 -6.05 10.71 0.67
CA GLN A 20 -6.64 11.94 1.19
C GLN A 20 -8.01 12.21 0.56
N SER A 21 -8.15 11.87 -0.72
CA SER A 21 -9.42 11.99 -1.44
C SER A 21 -10.46 11.01 -0.89
N ILE A 22 -10.05 9.75 -0.69
CA ILE A 22 -10.85 8.69 -0.05
C ILE A 22 -11.27 9.11 1.36
N GLU A 23 -10.36 9.68 2.17
CA GLU A 23 -10.66 10.12 3.53
C GLU A 23 -11.71 11.24 3.57
N ILE A 24 -11.62 12.21 2.65
CA ILE A 24 -12.59 13.30 2.51
C ILE A 24 -13.96 12.73 2.09
N GLU A 25 -13.98 11.82 1.13
CA GLU A 25 -15.21 11.21 0.62
C GLU A 25 -15.88 10.31 1.66
N HIS A 26 -15.10 9.45 2.32
CA HIS A 26 -15.55 8.62 3.44
C HIS A 26 -16.20 9.46 4.53
N LYS A 27 -15.59 10.59 4.92
CA LYS A 27 -16.17 11.47 5.95
C LYS A 27 -17.51 12.07 5.51
N LYS A 28 -17.66 12.44 4.24
CA LYS A 28 -18.93 12.96 3.70
C LYS A 28 -20.01 11.89 3.73
N LEU A 29 -19.68 10.69 3.24
CA LEU A 29 -20.62 9.57 3.18
C LEU A 29 -20.99 9.05 4.58
N ALA A 30 -20.04 8.95 5.51
CA ALA A 30 -20.28 8.53 6.89
C ALA A 30 -21.26 9.47 7.59
N ASN A 31 -21.10 10.79 7.42
CA ASN A 31 -22.06 11.76 7.95
C ASN A 31 -23.45 11.59 7.34
N GLY A 32 -23.54 11.37 6.02
CA GLY A 32 -24.82 11.12 5.34
C GLY A 32 -25.51 9.85 5.84
N THR A 33 -24.73 8.78 6.04
CA THR A 33 -25.20 7.49 6.59
C THR A 33 -25.76 7.69 8.00
N GLN A 34 -25.01 8.37 8.86
CA GLN A 34 -25.43 8.64 10.23
C GLN A 34 -26.71 9.49 10.28
N ILE A 35 -26.84 10.48 9.40
CA ILE A 35 -28.06 11.28 9.28
C ILE A 35 -29.24 10.41 8.85
N ALA A 36 -29.06 9.56 7.83
CA ALA A 36 -30.12 8.67 7.33
C ALA A 36 -30.58 7.68 8.41
N GLU A 37 -29.65 7.03 9.11
CA GLU A 37 -29.97 6.09 10.21
C GLU A 37 -30.72 6.79 11.34
N GLN A 38 -30.26 7.97 11.77
CA GLN A 38 -30.93 8.73 12.83
C GLN A 38 -32.29 9.28 12.40
N ALA A 39 -32.42 9.71 11.15
CA ALA A 39 -33.69 10.16 10.58
C ALA A 39 -34.70 9.00 10.53
N GLN A 40 -34.28 7.82 10.07
CA GLN A 40 -35.12 6.62 10.03
C GLN A 40 -35.56 6.20 11.45
N ALA A 41 -34.63 6.17 12.40
CA ALA A 41 -34.94 5.85 13.80
C ALA A 41 -35.88 6.87 14.46
N LEU A 42 -35.77 8.15 14.08
CA LEU A 42 -36.70 9.18 14.52
C LEU A 42 -38.09 8.96 13.91
N LEU A 43 -38.18 8.68 12.61
CA LEU A 43 -39.45 8.39 11.93
C LEU A 43 -40.17 7.19 12.56
N GLU A 44 -39.43 6.11 12.86
CA GLU A 44 -39.97 4.94 13.56
C GLU A 44 -40.59 5.33 14.92
N ARG A 45 -39.94 6.20 15.71
CA ARG A 45 -40.50 6.67 17.00
C ARG A 45 -41.75 7.54 16.82
N LEU A 46 -41.87 8.25 15.70
CA LEU A 46 -43.02 9.11 15.43
C LEU A 46 -44.24 8.31 14.94
N GLN A 47 -44.04 7.29 14.10
CA GLN A 47 -45.12 6.63 13.35
C GLN A 47 -45.25 5.11 13.54
N ASP A 48 -44.16 4.36 13.71
CA ASP A 48 -44.14 2.91 13.44
C ASP A 48 -43.57 2.03 14.56
N SER A 49 -43.18 2.61 15.70
CA SER A 49 -42.57 1.84 16.78
C SER A 49 -43.63 1.00 17.52
N PRO A 50 -43.41 -0.32 17.68
CA PRO A 50 -44.33 -1.20 18.40
C PRO A 50 -44.38 -0.92 19.91
N ASP A 51 -43.32 -0.31 20.46
CA ASP A 51 -43.22 -0.01 21.90
C ASP A 51 -43.78 1.37 22.25
N PHE A 52 -43.58 2.37 21.39
CA PHE A 52 -44.02 3.75 21.63
C PHE A 52 -44.25 4.51 20.32
N ASN A 53 -45.53 4.67 19.95
CA ASN A 53 -45.95 5.45 18.79
C ASN A 53 -46.46 6.82 19.24
N LEU A 54 -45.67 7.87 18.99
CA LEU A 54 -46.01 9.22 19.45
C LEU A 54 -47.32 9.73 18.82
N ASP A 55 -47.53 9.51 17.52
CA ASP A 55 -48.77 9.90 16.82
C ASP A 55 -50.01 9.23 17.44
N GLN A 56 -49.93 7.92 17.70
CA GLN A 56 -51.03 7.18 18.32
C GLN A 56 -51.31 7.66 19.75
N HIS A 57 -50.27 7.91 20.55
CA HIS A 57 -50.43 8.40 21.91
C HIS A 57 -50.99 9.83 21.97
N LEU A 58 -50.57 10.71 21.05
CA LEU A 58 -51.14 12.05 20.92
C LEU A 58 -52.61 11.99 20.49
N ASN A 59 -52.96 11.16 19.51
CA ASN A 59 -54.36 10.93 19.10
C ASN A 59 -55.25 10.47 20.28
N GLN A 60 -54.75 9.57 21.12
CA GLN A 60 -55.45 9.14 22.33
C GLN A 60 -55.61 10.29 23.34
N ALA A 61 -54.57 11.09 23.55
CA ALA A 61 -54.61 12.24 24.45
C ALA A 61 -55.61 13.31 23.97
N VAL A 62 -55.65 13.60 22.66
CA VAL A 62 -56.64 14.50 22.05
C VAL A 62 -58.05 13.96 22.28
N SER A 63 -58.30 12.68 22.00
CA SER A 63 -59.61 12.05 22.21
C SER A 63 -60.07 12.11 23.67
N GLN A 64 -59.15 11.94 24.62
CA GLN A 64 -59.44 12.08 26.06
C GLN A 64 -59.72 13.53 26.44
N ALA A 65 -58.94 14.49 25.93
CA ALA A 65 -59.14 15.91 26.19
C ALA A 65 -60.47 16.41 25.60
N ASP A 66 -60.85 15.94 24.41
CA ASP A 66 -62.15 16.20 23.82
C ASP A 66 -63.28 15.67 24.71
N GLY A 67 -63.17 14.42 25.17
CA GLY A 67 -64.12 13.84 26.12
C GLY A 67 -64.25 14.67 27.40
N LEU A 68 -63.14 15.15 27.96
CA LEU A 68 -63.15 16.00 29.16
C LEU A 68 -63.72 17.40 28.89
N SER A 69 -63.46 17.99 27.73
CA SER A 69 -64.00 19.30 27.37
C SER A 69 -65.52 19.31 27.21
N THR A 70 -66.13 18.15 26.91
CA THR A 70 -67.60 18.02 26.96
C THR A 70 -68.17 18.09 28.38
N LEU A 71 -67.36 17.79 29.40
CA LEU A 71 -67.74 17.86 30.82
C LEU A 71 -67.44 19.24 31.42
N ASP A 72 -66.29 19.83 31.05
CA ASP A 72 -65.84 21.13 31.52
C ASP A 72 -65.30 21.98 30.34
N PRO A 73 -66.03 23.04 29.93
CA PRO A 73 -65.63 23.92 28.83
C PRO A 73 -64.27 24.63 29.04
N GLU A 74 -63.77 24.77 30.27
CA GLU A 74 -62.45 25.37 30.50
C GLU A 74 -61.31 24.54 29.88
N LEU A 75 -61.53 23.22 29.73
CA LEU A 75 -60.56 22.28 29.15
C LEU A 75 -60.51 22.30 27.62
N GLN A 76 -61.42 23.03 26.96
CA GLN A 76 -61.44 23.16 25.49
C GLN A 76 -60.12 23.71 24.94
N SER A 77 -59.50 24.65 25.67
CA SER A 77 -58.21 25.24 25.32
C SER A 77 -57.08 24.20 25.29
N ILE A 78 -57.09 23.25 26.23
CA ILE A 78 -56.11 22.17 26.33
C ILE A 78 -56.28 21.18 25.18
N SER A 79 -57.52 20.82 24.85
CA SER A 79 -57.78 19.97 23.67
C SER A 79 -57.26 20.61 22.39
N GLY A 80 -57.51 21.92 22.20
CA GLY A 80 -57.00 22.68 21.05
C GLY A 80 -55.48 22.60 20.94
N MET A 81 -54.75 22.86 22.03
CA MET A 81 -53.28 22.78 22.05
C MET A 81 -52.76 21.37 21.74
N LEU A 82 -53.42 20.32 22.24
CA LEU A 82 -53.04 18.93 21.96
C LEU A 82 -53.29 18.56 20.49
N ASN A 83 -54.39 19.03 19.90
CA ASN A 83 -54.70 18.79 18.49
C ASN A 83 -53.71 19.51 17.56
N GLU A 84 -53.34 20.76 17.88
CA GLU A 84 -52.28 21.46 17.16
C GLU A 84 -50.94 20.72 17.25
N ALA A 85 -50.57 20.22 18.43
CA ALA A 85 -49.35 19.42 18.61
C ALA A 85 -49.39 18.12 17.78
N LEU A 86 -50.54 17.44 17.71
CA LEU A 86 -50.73 16.25 16.87
C LEU A 86 -50.48 16.57 15.39
N ILE A 87 -51.09 17.64 14.87
CA ILE A 87 -50.91 18.07 13.48
C ILE A 87 -49.44 18.36 13.19
N GLN A 88 -48.75 19.09 14.08
CA GLN A 88 -47.33 19.41 13.93
C GLN A 88 -46.42 18.17 13.90
N VAL A 89 -46.74 17.16 14.73
CA VAL A 89 -46.02 15.87 14.73
C VAL A 89 -46.23 15.11 13.42
N GLN A 90 -47.46 15.10 12.89
CA GLN A 90 -47.77 14.45 11.61
C GLN A 90 -47.07 15.14 10.43
N GLU A 91 -47.09 16.48 10.39
CA GLU A 91 -46.39 17.26 9.37
C GLU A 91 -44.87 17.01 9.43
N SER A 92 -44.28 17.08 10.62
CA SER A 92 -42.85 16.81 10.83
C SER A 92 -42.46 15.39 10.39
N SER A 93 -43.32 14.41 10.63
CA SER A 93 -43.09 13.02 10.21
C SER A 93 -43.10 12.88 8.68
N ASN A 94 -44.05 13.54 8.01
CA ASN A 94 -44.14 13.55 6.56
C ASN A 94 -42.94 14.27 5.91
N GLU A 95 -42.53 15.42 6.46
CA GLU A 95 -41.33 16.13 5.99
C GLU A 95 -40.07 15.26 6.17
N LEU A 96 -39.94 14.59 7.32
CA LEU A 96 -38.83 13.69 7.59
C LEU A 96 -38.80 12.51 6.61
N GLN A 97 -39.95 11.92 6.31
CA GLN A 97 -40.06 10.84 5.32
C GLN A 97 -39.67 11.32 3.91
N HIS A 98 -40.10 12.50 3.51
CA HIS A 98 -39.67 13.13 2.26
C HIS A 98 -38.17 13.40 2.23
N TYR A 99 -37.61 13.91 3.33
CA TYR A 99 -36.17 14.14 3.47
C TYR A 99 -35.36 12.85 3.31
N ILE A 100 -35.77 11.76 3.98
CA ILE A 100 -35.15 10.44 3.84
C ILE A 100 -35.24 9.93 2.40
N SER A 101 -36.38 10.10 1.73
CA SER A 101 -36.56 9.65 0.34
C SER A 101 -35.69 10.40 -0.69
N GLN A 102 -35.30 11.65 -0.38
CA GLN A 102 -34.41 12.46 -1.21
C GLN A 102 -32.94 12.22 -0.89
N LEU A 103 -32.64 11.60 0.25
CA LEU A 103 -31.30 11.27 0.67
C LEU A 103 -30.80 10.15 -0.26
N GLU A 104 -30.03 10.53 -1.28
CA GLU A 104 -29.33 9.59 -2.16
C GLU A 104 -28.25 8.86 -1.34
N PHE A 105 -28.66 7.81 -0.65
CA PHE A 105 -27.76 6.92 0.04
C PHE A 105 -27.27 5.86 -0.94
N ASN A 106 -25.96 5.88 -1.21
CA ASN A 106 -25.32 4.86 -2.02
C ASN A 106 -24.49 3.92 -1.12
N PRO A 107 -25.11 2.86 -0.55
CA PRO A 107 -24.44 1.93 0.35
C PRO A 107 -23.28 1.19 -0.33
N GLU A 108 -23.41 0.92 -1.64
CA GLU A 108 -22.38 0.23 -2.41
C GLU A 108 -21.10 1.07 -2.48
N LEU A 109 -21.22 2.36 -2.84
CA LEU A 109 -20.07 3.28 -2.86
C LEU A 109 -19.44 3.45 -1.47
N PHE A 110 -20.26 3.55 -0.41
CA PHE A 110 -19.73 3.66 0.94
C PHE A 110 -18.92 2.42 1.35
N GLN A 111 -19.42 1.22 1.03
CA GLN A 111 -18.69 -0.03 1.29
C GLN A 111 -17.40 -0.14 0.47
N GLU A 112 -17.41 0.27 -0.79
CA GLU A 112 -16.19 0.28 -1.62
C GLU A 112 -15.12 1.20 -1.03
N ILE A 113 -15.52 2.40 -0.60
CA ILE A 113 -14.64 3.39 0.03
C ILE A 113 -14.11 2.87 1.37
N GLU A 114 -14.96 2.27 2.21
CA GLU A 114 -14.52 1.65 3.48
C GLU A 114 -13.52 0.52 3.24
N GLN A 115 -13.78 -0.37 2.27
CA GLN A 115 -12.88 -1.47 1.94
C GLN A 115 -11.53 -0.95 1.46
N ARG A 116 -11.53 0.06 0.57
CA ARG A 116 -10.30 0.66 0.05
C ARG A 116 -9.52 1.38 1.16
N MET A 117 -10.21 2.11 2.05
CA MET A 117 -9.60 2.78 3.20
C MET A 117 -9.03 1.79 4.23
N SER A 118 -9.76 0.71 4.52
CA SER A 118 -9.31 -0.37 5.41
C SER A 118 -8.06 -1.06 4.87
N THR A 119 -8.03 -1.35 3.57
CA THR A 119 -6.88 -1.96 2.91
C THR A 119 -5.65 -1.04 2.97
N ALA A 120 -5.82 0.27 2.71
CA ALA A 120 -4.75 1.25 2.88
C ALA A 120 -4.19 1.27 4.32
N LEU A 121 -5.06 1.22 5.33
CA LEU A 121 -4.66 1.17 6.75
C LEU A 121 -3.93 -0.12 7.13
N GLN A 122 -4.36 -1.26 6.58
CA GLN A 122 -3.70 -2.54 6.82
C GLN A 122 -2.29 -2.55 6.23
N LEU A 123 -2.13 -2.10 4.99
CA LEU A 123 -0.84 -1.96 4.33
C LEU A 123 0.04 -0.94 5.06
N SER A 124 -0.50 0.20 5.45
CA SER A 124 0.27 1.20 6.20
C SER A 124 0.83 0.64 7.51
N ARG A 125 0.06 -0.20 8.23
CA ARG A 125 0.52 -0.88 9.45
C ARG A 125 1.61 -1.92 9.15
N LYS A 126 1.46 -2.69 8.07
CA LYS A 126 2.45 -3.71 7.66
C LYS A 126 3.79 -3.08 7.28
N HIS A 127 3.74 -1.93 6.61
CA HIS A 127 4.92 -1.17 6.18
C HIS A 127 5.39 -0.13 7.22
N GLN A 128 4.69 0.02 8.35
CA GLN A 128 5.00 0.96 9.43
C GLN A 128 5.10 2.42 8.97
N VAL A 129 4.27 2.80 7.99
CA VAL A 129 4.16 4.16 7.47
C VAL A 129 2.75 4.70 7.69
N THR A 130 2.61 6.03 7.67
CA THR A 130 1.27 6.61 7.65
C THR A 130 0.62 6.32 6.30
N PRO A 131 -0.72 6.12 6.24
CA PRO A 131 -1.40 5.84 4.97
C PRO A 131 -1.18 6.92 3.90
N GLN A 132 -1.02 8.17 4.33
CA GLN A 132 -0.74 9.32 3.46
C GLN A 132 0.64 9.23 2.79
N LEU A 133 1.59 8.53 3.40
CA LEU A 133 2.94 8.32 2.89
C LEU A 133 3.10 6.94 2.23
N LEU A 134 2.03 6.15 2.14
CA LEU A 134 2.11 4.79 1.59
C LEU A 134 2.54 4.82 0.11
N PHE A 135 2.02 5.77 -0.67
CA PHE A 135 2.42 5.96 -2.07
C PHE A 135 3.91 6.31 -2.20
N SER A 136 4.40 7.29 -1.43
CA SER A 136 5.79 7.69 -1.50
C SER A 136 6.73 6.58 -1.04
N HIS A 137 6.32 5.82 -0.01
CA HIS A 137 7.03 4.63 0.44
C HIS A 137 7.08 3.54 -0.65
N HIS A 138 5.98 3.31 -1.36
CA HIS A 138 5.95 2.38 -2.49
C HIS A 138 6.96 2.77 -3.57
N GLN A 139 7.01 4.05 -3.96
CA GLN A 139 7.97 4.53 -4.95
C GLN A 139 9.43 4.37 -4.50
N GLN A 140 9.71 4.57 -3.21
CA GLN A 140 11.04 4.34 -2.64
C GLN A 140 11.45 2.86 -2.73
N LEU A 141 10.57 1.95 -2.33
CA LEU A 141 10.83 0.50 -2.40
C LEU A 141 11.04 0.03 -3.85
N LYS A 142 10.27 0.60 -4.79
CA LYS A 142 10.39 0.28 -6.22
C LYS A 142 11.75 0.73 -6.78
N SER A 143 12.18 1.94 -6.46
CA SER A 143 13.51 2.44 -6.83
C SER A 143 14.62 1.59 -6.22
N GLU A 144 14.50 1.19 -4.95
CA GLU A 144 15.49 0.35 -4.28
C GLU A 144 15.58 -1.04 -4.91
N LEU A 145 14.45 -1.61 -5.32
CA LEU A 145 14.39 -2.89 -6.05
C LEU A 145 15.06 -2.78 -7.42
N ASP A 146 14.77 -1.72 -8.16
CA ASP A 146 15.36 -1.46 -9.48
C ASP A 146 16.89 -1.30 -9.37
N ASP A 147 17.37 -0.55 -8.37
CA ASP A 147 18.80 -0.37 -8.12
C ASP A 147 19.51 -1.69 -7.79
N LEU A 148 18.89 -2.54 -6.96
CA LEU A 148 19.43 -3.87 -6.64
C LEU A 148 19.52 -4.76 -7.89
N SER A 149 18.46 -4.77 -8.71
CA SER A 149 18.42 -5.57 -9.94
C SER A 149 19.49 -5.13 -10.96
N SER A 150 19.74 -3.83 -11.07
CA SER A 150 20.79 -3.26 -11.92
C SER A 150 22.19 -3.65 -11.42
N ASN A 151 22.41 -3.62 -10.11
CA ASN A 151 23.68 -4.02 -9.51
C ASN A 151 24.01 -5.50 -9.72
N GLU A 152 23.01 -6.39 -9.67
CA GLU A 152 23.20 -7.82 -9.97
C GLU A 152 23.65 -8.04 -11.42
N GLN A 153 23.03 -7.35 -12.38
CA GLN A 153 23.45 -7.41 -13.79
C GLN A 153 24.88 -6.88 -13.99
N GLN A 154 25.24 -5.79 -13.31
CA GLN A 154 26.61 -5.27 -13.36
C GLN A 154 27.64 -6.26 -12.79
N LEU A 155 27.30 -6.93 -11.69
CA LEU A 155 28.16 -7.96 -11.10
C LEU A 155 28.42 -9.12 -12.05
N GLU A 156 27.40 -9.60 -12.77
CA GLU A 156 27.56 -10.67 -13.76
C GLU A 156 28.48 -10.24 -14.92
N VAL A 157 28.32 -9.01 -15.42
CA VAL A 157 29.21 -8.45 -16.46
C VAL A 157 30.65 -8.37 -15.96
N LEU A 158 30.88 -7.83 -14.76
CA LEU A 158 32.20 -7.73 -14.14
C LEU A 158 32.85 -9.11 -13.94
N GLN A 159 32.09 -10.12 -13.51
CA GLN A 159 32.61 -11.49 -13.37
C GLN A 159 33.05 -12.07 -14.72
N SER A 160 32.26 -11.83 -15.77
CA SER A 160 32.61 -12.23 -17.14
C SER A 160 33.88 -11.54 -17.62
N GLU A 161 34.01 -10.22 -17.41
CA GLU A 161 35.21 -9.46 -17.78
C GLU A 161 36.47 -9.93 -17.02
N ILE A 162 36.35 -10.23 -15.73
CA ILE A 162 37.44 -10.80 -14.92
C ILE A 162 37.88 -12.15 -15.51
N SER A 163 36.93 -13.02 -15.86
CA SER A 163 37.25 -14.33 -16.45
C SER A 163 38.01 -14.19 -17.77
N LEU A 164 37.58 -13.30 -18.67
CA LEU A 164 38.22 -13.04 -19.95
C LEU A 164 39.63 -12.43 -19.77
N CYS A 165 39.77 -11.48 -18.85
CA CYS A 165 41.07 -10.88 -18.52
C CYS A 165 42.03 -11.93 -17.96
N TYR A 166 41.54 -12.82 -17.09
CA TYR A 166 42.32 -13.91 -16.53
C TYR A 166 42.79 -14.89 -17.60
N GLU A 167 41.92 -15.27 -18.54
CA GLU A 167 42.29 -16.14 -19.67
C GLU A 167 43.36 -15.50 -20.56
N ASP A 168 43.22 -14.21 -20.88
CA ASP A 168 44.23 -13.50 -21.69
C ASP A 168 45.56 -13.37 -20.94
N TYR A 169 45.51 -13.07 -19.64
CA TYR A 169 46.69 -13.07 -18.77
C TYR A 169 47.38 -14.43 -18.79
N ALA A 170 46.65 -15.52 -18.52
CA ALA A 170 47.20 -16.88 -18.48
C ALA A 170 47.82 -17.27 -19.82
N ARG A 171 47.18 -16.91 -20.94
CA ARG A 171 47.68 -17.15 -22.30
C ARG A 171 48.99 -16.40 -22.56
N LYS A 172 49.07 -15.11 -22.20
CA LYS A 172 50.28 -14.29 -22.37
C LYS A 172 51.41 -14.77 -21.45
N ALA A 173 51.11 -15.08 -20.19
CA ALA A 173 52.05 -15.64 -19.22
C ALA A 173 52.64 -16.97 -19.72
N THR A 174 51.79 -17.87 -20.23
CA THR A 174 52.23 -19.14 -20.82
C THR A 174 53.16 -18.94 -22.02
N LYS A 175 52.83 -18.00 -22.93
CA LYS A 175 53.69 -17.67 -24.07
C LYS A 175 55.05 -17.14 -23.61
N LEU A 176 55.07 -16.24 -22.63
CA LEU A 176 56.30 -15.68 -22.07
C LEU A 176 57.15 -16.78 -21.40
N HIS A 177 56.52 -17.65 -20.61
CA HIS A 177 57.21 -18.76 -19.94
C HIS A 177 57.86 -19.71 -20.95
N LYS A 178 57.13 -20.13 -22.01
CA LYS A 178 57.67 -20.94 -23.10
C LYS A 178 58.85 -20.27 -23.81
N SER A 179 58.76 -18.96 -24.06
CA SER A 179 59.85 -18.18 -24.64
C SER A 179 61.09 -18.17 -23.74
N ARG A 180 60.93 -17.90 -22.44
CA ARG A 180 62.02 -17.92 -21.46
C ARG A 180 62.69 -19.29 -21.37
N GLN A 181 61.92 -20.37 -21.32
CA GLN A 181 62.45 -21.73 -21.32
C GLN A 181 63.27 -22.04 -22.58
N ARG A 182 62.81 -21.60 -23.75
CA ARG A 182 63.54 -21.79 -25.01
C ARG A 182 64.90 -21.08 -24.99
N TYR A 183 64.92 -19.79 -24.65
CA TYR A 183 66.15 -19.01 -24.62
C TYR A 183 67.08 -19.41 -23.47
N ALA A 184 66.56 -19.91 -22.35
CA ALA A 184 67.35 -20.49 -21.28
C ALA A 184 68.15 -21.71 -21.77
N LYS A 185 67.54 -22.61 -22.56
CA LYS A 185 68.25 -23.77 -23.15
C LYS A 185 69.34 -23.36 -24.14
N GLU A 186 69.06 -22.35 -24.96
CA GLU A 186 70.01 -21.82 -25.95
C GLU A 186 71.21 -21.18 -25.24
N LEU A 187 70.96 -20.28 -24.30
CA LEU A 187 71.99 -19.65 -23.49
C LEU A 187 72.80 -20.69 -22.71
N ASN A 188 72.14 -21.72 -22.18
CA ASN A 188 72.83 -22.77 -21.44
C ASN A 188 73.88 -23.50 -22.30
N THR A 189 73.56 -23.75 -23.56
CA THR A 189 74.45 -24.39 -24.52
C THR A 189 75.64 -23.48 -24.84
N LEU A 190 75.38 -22.21 -25.14
CA LEU A 190 76.40 -21.22 -25.48
C LEU A 190 77.39 -21.01 -24.32
N VAL A 191 76.89 -20.86 -23.09
CA VAL A 191 77.73 -20.66 -21.89
C VAL A 191 78.53 -21.93 -21.58
N THR A 192 77.92 -23.12 -21.68
CA THR A 192 78.63 -24.39 -21.46
C THR A 192 79.79 -24.56 -22.46
N GLN A 193 79.58 -24.24 -23.74
CA GLN A 193 80.65 -24.27 -24.75
C GLN A 193 81.77 -23.28 -24.41
N SER A 194 81.43 -22.05 -24.03
CA SER A 194 82.42 -21.03 -23.65
C SER A 194 83.25 -21.45 -22.43
N ILE A 195 82.62 -21.99 -21.39
CA ILE A 195 83.32 -22.49 -20.19
C ILE A 195 84.25 -23.66 -20.53
N GLN A 196 83.83 -24.57 -21.41
CA GLN A 196 84.67 -25.69 -21.84
C GLN A 196 85.91 -25.24 -22.62
N THR A 197 85.83 -24.13 -23.38
CA THR A 197 86.99 -23.52 -24.04
C THR A 197 87.94 -22.80 -23.07
N LEU A 198 87.50 -22.50 -21.85
CA LEU A 198 88.26 -21.77 -20.81
C LEU A 198 88.85 -22.71 -19.75
N ASN A 199 89.56 -23.77 -20.17
CA ASN A 199 90.23 -24.75 -19.30
C ASN A 199 89.33 -25.54 -18.31
N MET A 200 88.01 -25.59 -18.53
CA MET A 200 87.08 -26.41 -17.73
C MET A 200 86.34 -27.45 -18.59
N PRO A 201 87.02 -28.49 -19.11
CA PRO A 201 86.48 -29.38 -20.14
C PRO A 201 85.26 -30.21 -19.71
N LYS A 202 85.01 -30.35 -18.40
CA LYS A 202 83.85 -31.08 -17.84
C LYS A 202 82.77 -30.16 -17.25
N GLY A 203 82.95 -28.83 -17.29
CA GLY A 203 81.98 -27.88 -16.77
C GLY A 203 80.67 -27.93 -17.55
N LYS A 204 79.54 -27.87 -16.83
CA LYS A 204 78.20 -27.72 -17.40
C LYS A 204 77.49 -26.58 -16.69
N PHE A 205 76.91 -25.68 -17.46
CA PHE A 205 76.00 -24.67 -16.93
C PHE A 205 74.57 -25.22 -16.95
N PHE A 206 73.68 -24.66 -16.13
CA PHE A 206 72.24 -24.94 -16.20
C PHE A 206 71.43 -23.72 -15.76
N ILE A 207 70.33 -23.45 -16.47
CA ILE A 207 69.37 -22.40 -16.11
C ILE A 207 68.02 -23.07 -15.89
N GLU A 208 67.46 -22.89 -14.71
CA GLU A 208 66.11 -23.32 -14.38
C GLU A 208 65.13 -22.14 -14.48
N VAL A 209 63.99 -22.35 -15.14
CA VAL A 209 62.92 -21.35 -15.27
C VAL A 209 61.68 -21.89 -14.58
N ASN A 210 61.40 -21.37 -13.39
CA ASN A 210 60.24 -21.76 -12.59
C ASN A 210 59.02 -20.91 -12.94
N HIS A 211 57.84 -21.53 -12.88
CA HIS A 211 56.54 -20.86 -12.94
C HIS A 211 56.03 -20.77 -11.49
N GLN A 212 55.61 -19.58 -11.06
CA GLN A 212 54.76 -19.42 -9.87
C GLN A 212 53.33 -19.19 -10.32
#